data_AF-A0A5K1UIK4-F1
#
_entry.id   AF-A0A5K1UIK4-F1
#
_cell.length_a   1.000
_cell.length_b   1.000
_cell.length_c   1.000
_cell.angle_alpha   90.00
_cell.angle_beta   90.00
_cell.angle_gamma   90.00
#
_symmetry.space_group_name_H-M   'P 1'
#
loop_
_entity.id
_entity.type
_entity.pdbx_description
1 polymer ?
#
loop_
_entity_poly.entity_id
_entity_poly.type
_entity_poly.pdbx_seq_one_letter_code
_entity_poly.pdbx_strand_id
1 'polypeptide(L)'
;MQDKIERSNILQKKYEHQEKIFSAWGFIISYVVYKGGCVTIIPPKRKKVIDKRNEINIFSVEVEGNIWTEKIFSKQITTITENFSKNTNVQRYLKKDIHDQFMNCLTQWCKARGFKDGILINTKVSKVPTTNTYKRPNEFISTIDDNGIFYSISEIKAKYGEWLKQVLEYFLSLKSNLFVISPTTLPYNLLNIIKTFGSKEKNIQQNQKTQPESINGCFESFDQYGNSTTSNISIILPHGIEEQWKH
;
A
#
# COMPACT_ATOMS: atom_id res chain seq x y z
N MET A 1 -10.18 31.55 26.23
CA MET A 1 -8.97 31.47 25.37
C MET A 1 -8.29 30.11 25.52
N GLN A 2 -8.14 29.60 26.75
CA GLN A 2 -7.76 28.21 27.07
C GLN A 2 -8.52 27.15 26.24
N ASP A 3 -9.85 27.19 26.21
CA ASP A 3 -10.68 26.18 25.53
C ASP A 3 -10.46 26.10 24.01
N LYS A 4 -10.06 27.21 23.37
CA LYS A 4 -9.73 27.23 21.93
C LYS A 4 -8.38 26.57 21.68
N ILE A 5 -7.39 26.80 22.56
CA ILE A 5 -6.05 26.20 22.50
C ILE A 5 -6.12 24.70 22.82
N GLU A 6 -6.95 24.30 23.78
CA GLU A 6 -7.14 22.90 24.12
C GLU A 6 -7.82 22.12 22.98
N ARG A 7 -8.87 22.71 22.37
CA ARG A 7 -9.51 22.13 21.18
C ARG A 7 -8.56 22.04 19.99
N SER A 8 -7.72 23.05 19.73
CA SER A 8 -6.74 22.99 18.64
C SER A 8 -5.70 21.89 18.87
N ASN A 9 -5.24 21.72 20.11
CA ASN A 9 -4.27 20.69 20.47
C ASN A 9 -4.86 19.27 20.34
N ILE A 10 -6.13 19.07 20.73
CA ILE A 10 -6.82 17.78 20.56
C ILE A 10 -6.98 17.44 19.07
N LEU A 11 -7.38 18.40 18.24
CA LEU A 11 -7.53 18.22 16.80
C LEU A 11 -6.19 17.89 16.15
N GLN A 12 -5.12 18.60 16.50
CA GLN A 12 -3.78 18.34 15.98
C GLN A 12 -3.29 16.92 16.32
N LYS A 13 -3.43 16.49 17.58
CA LYS A 13 -3.08 15.12 18.00
C LYS A 13 -3.86 14.06 17.22
N LYS A 14 -5.15 14.30 16.97
CA LYS A 14 -5.99 13.41 16.16
C LYS A 14 -5.48 13.32 14.72
N TYR A 15 -5.11 14.45 14.12
CA TYR A 15 -4.57 14.49 12.76
C TYR A 15 -3.23 13.76 12.64
N GLU A 16 -2.32 14.01 13.58
CA GLU A 16 -1.03 13.31 13.60
C GLU A 16 -1.20 11.80 13.74
N HIS A 17 -2.18 11.34 14.52
CA HIS A 17 -2.48 9.93 14.68
C HIS A 17 -3.05 9.31 13.39
N GLN A 18 -3.99 9.98 12.74
CA GLN A 18 -4.57 9.50 11.48
C GLN A 18 -3.51 9.40 10.38
N GLU A 19 -2.65 10.39 10.27
CA GLU A 19 -1.55 10.38 9.30
C GLU A 19 -0.55 9.25 9.58
N LYS A 20 -0.27 8.95 10.85
CA LYS A 20 0.57 7.78 11.22
C LYS A 20 -0.05 6.48 10.75
N ILE A 21 -1.35 6.28 10.96
CA ILE A 21 -2.08 5.07 10.50
C ILE A 21 -2.02 4.99 8.97
N PHE A 22 -2.34 6.08 8.29
CA PHE A 22 -2.32 6.14 6.82
C PHE A 22 -0.94 5.82 6.24
N SER A 23 0.12 6.35 6.85
CA SER A 23 1.48 6.13 6.38
C SER A 23 1.97 4.71 6.66
N ALA A 24 1.56 4.12 7.78
CA ALA A 24 1.82 2.71 8.06
C ALA A 24 1.10 1.80 7.06
N TRP A 25 -0.15 2.13 6.66
CA TRP A 25 -0.79 1.46 5.54
C TRP A 25 -0.02 1.61 4.23
N GLY A 26 0.50 2.81 3.95
CA GLY A 26 1.30 3.05 2.76
C GLY A 26 2.52 2.15 2.70
N PHE A 27 3.20 1.98 3.84
CA PHE A 27 4.32 1.06 3.95
C PHE A 27 3.88 -0.39 3.73
N ILE A 28 2.85 -0.86 4.43
CA ILE A 28 2.36 -2.24 4.32
C ILE A 28 1.96 -2.56 2.88
N ILE A 29 1.17 -1.70 2.25
CA ILE A 29 0.68 -1.89 0.88
C ILE A 29 1.83 -1.87 -0.12
N SER A 30 2.73 -0.88 -0.04
CA SER A 30 3.89 -0.82 -0.93
C SER A 30 4.77 -2.05 -0.81
N TYR A 31 4.98 -2.54 0.41
CA TYR A 31 5.79 -3.72 0.65
C TYR A 31 5.13 -5.02 0.13
N VAL A 32 3.82 -5.18 0.33
CA VAL A 32 3.05 -6.28 -0.28
C VAL A 32 3.18 -6.29 -1.80
N VAL A 33 3.00 -5.12 -2.43
CA VAL A 33 3.10 -4.98 -3.89
C VAL A 33 4.52 -5.25 -4.38
N TYR A 34 5.53 -4.79 -3.66
CA TYR A 34 6.94 -5.08 -3.94
C TYR A 34 7.22 -6.59 -3.95
N LYS A 35 6.56 -7.36 -3.08
CA LYS A 35 6.61 -8.83 -3.06
C LYS A 35 5.75 -9.53 -4.11
N GLY A 36 5.23 -8.78 -5.09
CA GLY A 36 4.38 -9.32 -6.15
C GLY A 36 2.93 -9.55 -5.71
N GLY A 37 2.56 -9.06 -4.53
CA GLY A 37 1.23 -9.23 -3.96
C GLY A 37 0.19 -8.25 -4.51
N CYS A 38 -1.04 -8.43 -4.01
CA CYS A 38 -2.21 -7.66 -4.37
C CYS A 38 -2.94 -7.20 -3.10
N VAL A 39 -3.35 -5.92 -3.08
CA VAL A 39 -4.20 -5.35 -2.04
C VAL A 39 -5.48 -4.83 -2.67
N THR A 40 -6.61 -5.29 -2.15
CA THR A 40 -7.94 -4.83 -2.58
C THR A 40 -8.51 -3.86 -1.56
N ILE A 41 -8.87 -2.66 -1.99
CA ILE A 41 -9.41 -1.59 -1.15
C ILE A 41 -10.79 -1.17 -1.69
N ILE A 42 -11.74 -1.00 -0.77
CA ILE A 42 -13.04 -0.41 -1.10
C ILE A 42 -12.91 1.12 -1.05
N PRO A 43 -13.21 1.84 -2.15
CA PRO A 43 -13.09 3.28 -2.19
C PRO A 43 -14.00 3.97 -1.14
N PRO A 44 -13.59 5.13 -0.61
CA PRO A 44 -14.39 5.86 0.36
C PRO A 44 -15.68 6.41 -0.29
N LYS A 45 -16.86 5.93 0.14
CA LYS A 45 -18.16 6.31 -0.44
C LYS A 45 -18.48 7.81 -0.42
N ARG A 46 -17.96 8.57 0.57
CA ARG A 46 -18.38 9.96 0.83
C ARG A 46 -17.34 11.02 0.49
N LYS A 47 -16.08 10.65 0.28
CA LYS A 47 -14.99 11.62 0.13
C LYS A 47 -14.49 11.62 -1.32
N LYS A 48 -14.66 12.76 -1.99
CA LYS A 48 -14.19 12.99 -3.36
C LYS A 48 -12.67 13.24 -3.44
N VAL A 49 -12.04 13.58 -2.31
CA VAL A 49 -10.61 13.90 -2.22
C VAL A 49 -9.94 12.94 -1.24
N ILE A 50 -8.76 12.43 -1.61
CA ILE A 50 -7.91 11.66 -0.72
C ILE A 50 -7.16 12.61 0.21
N ASP A 51 -7.56 12.59 1.47
CA ASP A 51 -6.80 13.16 2.57
C ASP A 51 -6.09 12.00 3.29
N LYS A 52 -4.89 12.23 3.83
CA LYS A 52 -4.17 11.27 4.70
C LYS A 52 -4.97 10.94 5.98
N ARG A 53 -6.10 11.62 6.20
CA ARG A 53 -7.11 11.34 7.23
C ARG A 53 -8.21 10.37 6.79
N ASN A 54 -8.16 9.86 5.57
CA ASN A 54 -9.14 8.91 5.07
C ASN A 54 -8.83 7.53 5.64
N GLU A 55 -9.83 6.93 6.28
CA GLU A 55 -9.75 5.53 6.69
C GLU A 55 -9.73 4.65 5.44
N ILE A 56 -8.75 3.78 5.37
CA ILE A 56 -8.58 2.83 4.28
C ILE A 56 -9.37 1.59 4.62
N ASN A 57 -10.30 1.22 3.76
CA ASN A 57 -11.10 0.01 3.95
C ASN A 57 -10.50 -1.13 3.11
N ILE A 58 -9.49 -1.79 3.66
CA ILE A 58 -8.88 -2.96 3.01
C ILE A 58 -9.86 -4.13 3.10
N PHE A 59 -10.16 -4.70 1.94
CA PHE A 59 -11.05 -5.85 1.81
C PHE A 59 -10.27 -7.17 1.82
N SER A 60 -9.17 -7.21 1.07
CA SER A 60 -8.29 -8.38 1.01
C SER A 60 -6.84 -8.03 0.71
N VAL A 61 -5.92 -8.89 1.14
CA VAL A 61 -4.50 -8.88 0.81
C VAL A 61 -4.06 -10.29 0.44
N GLU A 62 -3.38 -10.42 -0.67
CA GLU A 62 -2.82 -11.68 -1.18
C GLU A 62 -1.34 -11.50 -1.51
N VAL A 63 -0.46 -12.33 -0.93
CA VAL A 63 0.98 -12.28 -1.21
C VAL A 63 1.67 -13.56 -0.76
N GLU A 64 2.59 -14.09 -1.59
CA GLU A 64 3.40 -15.28 -1.29
C GLU A 64 2.53 -16.47 -0.78
N GLY A 65 1.36 -16.69 -1.39
CA GLY A 65 0.42 -17.77 -1.02
C GLY A 65 -0.42 -17.51 0.25
N ASN A 66 -0.26 -16.36 0.91
CA ASN A 66 -1.09 -15.95 2.04
C ASN A 66 -2.27 -15.11 1.56
N ILE A 67 -3.47 -15.38 2.10
CA ILE A 67 -4.68 -14.60 1.80
C ILE A 67 -5.30 -14.13 3.12
N TRP A 68 -5.34 -12.81 3.31
CA TRP A 68 -6.00 -12.15 4.42
C TRP A 68 -7.24 -11.42 3.92
N THR A 69 -8.40 -11.74 4.48
CA THR A 69 -9.68 -11.09 4.10
C THR A 69 -10.40 -10.57 5.32
N GLU A 70 -11.20 -9.51 5.14
CA GLU A 70 -12.07 -8.98 6.20
C GLU A 70 -12.94 -10.09 6.82
N LYS A 71 -13.39 -11.07 6.02
CA LYS A 71 -14.19 -12.21 6.48
C LYS A 71 -13.45 -13.11 7.48
N ILE A 72 -12.16 -13.39 7.26
CA ILE A 72 -11.34 -14.20 8.17
C ILE A 72 -11.23 -13.53 9.54
N PHE A 73 -10.90 -12.23 9.55
CA PHE A 73 -10.77 -11.49 10.80
C PHE A 73 -12.12 -11.23 11.47
N SER A 74 -13.17 -10.98 10.68
CA SER A 74 -14.54 -10.90 11.20
C SER A 74 -14.89 -12.16 11.97
N LYS A 75 -14.63 -13.35 11.40
CA LYS A 75 -14.89 -14.63 12.06
C LYS A 75 -14.08 -14.79 13.36
N GLN A 76 -12.79 -14.44 13.34
CA GLN A 76 -11.94 -14.51 14.54
C GLN A 76 -12.46 -13.60 15.66
N ILE A 77 -12.81 -12.36 15.34
CA ILE A 77 -13.30 -11.40 16.33
C ILE A 77 -14.70 -11.79 16.79
N THR A 78 -15.60 -12.23 15.91
CA THR A 78 -16.93 -12.71 16.33
C THR A 78 -16.80 -13.89 17.29
N THR A 79 -15.93 -14.88 17.02
CA THR A 79 -15.72 -16.00 17.94
C THR A 79 -15.16 -15.55 19.30
N ILE A 80 -14.25 -14.58 19.33
CA ILE A 80 -13.75 -14.02 20.61
C ILE A 80 -14.84 -13.21 21.34
N THR A 81 -15.68 -12.51 20.58
CA THR A 81 -16.71 -11.60 21.09
C THR A 81 -18.07 -12.26 21.33
N GLU A 82 -18.29 -13.50 20.90
CA GLU A 82 -19.50 -14.30 21.15
C GLU A 82 -19.78 -14.39 22.66
N ASN A 83 -18.73 -14.58 23.47
CA ASN A 83 -18.79 -14.56 24.94
C ASN A 83 -19.13 -13.17 25.53
N PHE A 84 -19.02 -12.11 24.73
CA PHE A 84 -19.29 -10.72 25.09
C PHE A 84 -20.48 -10.13 24.31
N SER A 85 -21.25 -10.97 23.61
CA SER A 85 -22.30 -10.58 22.64
C SER A 85 -23.41 -9.69 23.20
N LYS A 86 -23.63 -9.73 24.52
CA LYS A 86 -24.60 -8.88 25.24
C LYS A 86 -24.13 -7.44 25.47
N ASN A 87 -22.85 -7.13 25.22
CA ASN A 87 -22.29 -5.80 25.43
C ASN A 87 -22.43 -4.95 24.16
N THR A 88 -23.34 -3.98 24.18
CA THR A 88 -23.60 -3.05 23.06
C THR A 88 -22.36 -2.27 22.61
N ASN A 89 -21.39 -2.07 23.50
CA ASN A 89 -20.12 -1.43 23.13
C ASN A 89 -19.29 -2.31 22.19
N VAL A 90 -19.33 -3.64 22.34
CA VAL A 90 -18.58 -4.59 21.49
C VAL A 90 -19.05 -4.53 20.04
N GLN A 91 -20.36 -4.49 19.81
CA GLN A 91 -20.92 -4.37 18.47
C GLN A 91 -20.59 -3.01 17.82
N ARG A 92 -20.56 -1.92 18.60
CA ARG A 92 -20.23 -0.58 18.11
C ARG A 92 -18.79 -0.48 17.60
N TYR A 93 -17.85 -1.22 18.19
CA TYR A 93 -16.41 -1.13 17.84
C TYR A 93 -15.92 -2.24 16.91
N LEU A 94 -16.75 -3.23 16.59
CA LEU A 94 -16.38 -4.43 15.83
C LEU A 94 -15.60 -4.13 14.54
N LYS A 95 -16.11 -3.20 13.70
CA LYS A 95 -15.43 -2.86 12.44
C LYS A 95 -14.03 -2.26 12.64
N LYS A 96 -13.88 -1.42 13.66
CA LYS A 96 -12.58 -0.84 14.02
C LYS A 96 -11.63 -1.90 14.54
N ASP A 97 -12.14 -2.83 15.34
CA ASP A 97 -11.34 -3.91 15.91
C ASP A 97 -10.88 -4.89 14.82
N ILE A 98 -11.74 -5.17 13.82
CA ILE A 98 -11.36 -5.92 12.60
C ILE A 98 -10.23 -5.21 11.87
N HIS A 99 -10.39 -3.91 11.59
CA HIS A 99 -9.38 -3.12 10.89
C HIS A 99 -8.04 -3.11 11.66
N ASP A 100 -8.06 -2.89 12.97
CA ASP A 100 -6.84 -2.86 13.80
C ASP A 100 -6.15 -4.24 13.86
N GLN A 101 -6.92 -5.32 13.95
CA GLN A 101 -6.36 -6.68 13.90
C GLN A 101 -5.77 -7.02 12.53
N PHE A 102 -6.41 -6.57 11.46
CA PHE A 102 -5.91 -6.70 10.09
C PHE A 102 -4.56 -6.00 9.95
N MET A 103 -4.48 -4.75 10.41
CA MET A 103 -3.26 -3.95 10.37
C MET A 103 -2.13 -4.57 11.20
N ASN A 104 -2.42 -5.02 12.42
CA ASN A 104 -1.44 -5.71 13.28
C ASN A 104 -0.90 -6.98 12.60
N CYS A 105 -1.78 -7.80 12.03
CA CYS A 105 -1.40 -9.05 11.38
C CYS A 105 -0.45 -8.80 10.20
N LEU A 106 -0.79 -7.84 9.34
CA LEU A 106 0.07 -7.48 8.21
C LEU A 106 1.36 -6.81 8.64
N THR A 107 1.34 -5.97 9.69
CA THR A 107 2.57 -5.38 10.25
C THR A 107 3.53 -6.47 10.72
N GLN A 108 3.03 -7.49 11.41
CA GLN A 108 3.83 -8.63 11.84
C GLN A 108 4.36 -9.46 10.68
N TRP A 109 3.54 -9.68 9.64
CA TRP A 109 4.01 -10.32 8.42
C TRP A 109 5.13 -9.52 7.74
N CYS A 110 4.95 -8.20 7.56
CA CYS A 110 5.98 -7.33 7.02
C CYS A 110 7.25 -7.39 7.85
N LYS A 111 7.16 -7.39 9.18
CA LYS A 111 8.31 -7.49 10.09
C LYS A 111 9.07 -8.80 9.93
N ALA A 112 8.36 -9.93 9.94
CA ALA A 112 8.98 -11.25 9.80
C ALA A 112 9.60 -11.47 8.40
N ARG A 113 8.90 -11.04 7.35
CA ARG A 113 9.36 -11.17 5.97
C ARG A 113 10.46 -10.18 5.64
N GLY A 114 10.31 -8.92 6.05
CA GLY A 114 11.25 -7.82 5.83
C GLY A 114 12.61 -8.10 6.45
N PHE A 115 12.65 -8.72 7.63
CA PHE A 115 13.92 -9.13 8.23
C PHE A 115 14.74 -10.05 7.30
N LYS A 116 14.08 -10.95 6.54
CA LYS A 116 14.74 -11.82 5.55
C LYS A 116 15.25 -11.05 4.33
N ASP A 117 14.73 -9.86 4.08
CA ASP A 117 15.13 -8.98 2.97
C ASP A 117 16.10 -7.86 3.39
N GLY A 118 16.58 -7.88 4.64
CA GLY A 118 17.43 -6.82 5.17
C GLY A 118 16.68 -5.55 5.60
N ILE A 119 15.37 -5.63 5.76
CA ILE A 119 14.51 -4.53 6.21
C ILE A 119 14.10 -4.77 7.66
N LEU A 120 14.61 -3.94 8.58
CA LEU A 120 14.25 -3.99 9.99
C LEU A 120 13.12 -3.01 10.30
N ILE A 121 11.94 -3.55 10.61
CA ILE A 121 10.76 -2.78 10.97
C ILE A 121 10.62 -2.76 12.50
N ASN A 122 10.85 -1.59 13.10
CA ASN A 122 10.67 -1.41 14.53
C ASN A 122 9.28 -0.88 14.82
N THR A 123 8.65 -1.46 15.84
CA THR A 123 7.26 -1.20 16.20
C THR A 123 7.14 -0.80 17.67
N LYS A 124 6.12 0.00 17.97
CA LYS A 124 5.69 0.34 19.33
C LYS A 124 4.29 -0.20 19.58
N VAL A 125 4.07 -0.71 20.77
CA VAL A 125 2.78 -1.27 21.19
C VAL A 125 2.00 -0.23 21.98
N SER A 126 0.71 -0.10 21.71
CA SER A 126 -0.20 0.78 22.43
C SER A 126 -0.40 0.31 23.87
N LYS A 127 -0.91 1.19 24.72
CA LYS A 127 -1.47 0.75 26.01
C LYS A 127 -2.63 -0.21 25.76
N VAL A 128 -2.79 -1.19 26.65
CA VAL A 128 -3.93 -2.10 26.64
C VAL A 128 -5.21 -1.27 26.88
N PRO A 129 -6.26 -1.42 26.06
CA PRO A 129 -7.52 -0.71 26.29
C PRO A 129 -8.14 -1.12 27.62
N THR A 130 -8.63 -0.16 28.40
CA THR A 130 -9.35 -0.44 29.66
C THR A 130 -10.77 -0.94 29.42
N THR A 131 -11.39 -0.60 28.29
CA THR A 131 -12.79 -0.93 27.97
C THR A 131 -12.96 -2.21 27.14
N ASN A 132 -12.01 -2.52 26.25
CA ASN A 132 -12.02 -3.71 25.40
C ASN A 132 -10.79 -4.57 25.72
N THR A 133 -10.75 -5.16 26.92
CA THR A 133 -9.58 -5.93 27.41
C THR A 133 -9.31 -7.22 26.62
N TYR A 134 -10.31 -7.73 25.89
CA TYR A 134 -10.14 -8.85 24.95
C TYR A 134 -9.32 -8.47 23.71
N LYS A 135 -9.20 -7.17 23.42
CA LYS A 135 -8.51 -6.68 22.23
C LYS A 135 -7.00 -6.65 22.48
N ARG A 136 -6.24 -7.22 21.54
CA ARG A 136 -4.78 -7.08 21.54
C ARG A 136 -4.40 -5.59 21.38
N PRO A 137 -3.36 -5.12 22.06
CA PRO A 137 -2.82 -3.79 21.82
C PRO A 137 -2.52 -3.55 20.33
N ASN A 138 -2.73 -2.32 19.88
CA ASN A 138 -2.38 -1.94 18.52
C ASN A 138 -0.87 -1.80 18.42
N GLU A 139 -0.32 -2.26 17.31
CA GLU A 139 1.09 -2.13 17.00
C GLU A 139 1.26 -1.08 15.90
N PHE A 140 2.20 -0.16 16.10
CA PHE A 140 2.47 0.90 15.14
C PHE A 140 3.93 0.90 14.76
N ILE A 141 4.20 1.04 13.46
CA ILE A 141 5.55 1.21 12.94
C ILE A 141 6.12 2.52 13.49
N SER A 142 7.27 2.44 14.15
CA SER A 142 7.98 3.60 14.67
C SER A 142 9.12 4.04 13.76
N THR A 143 9.90 3.08 13.27
CA THR A 143 11.05 3.31 12.39
C THR A 143 11.21 2.12 11.45
N ILE A 144 11.82 2.36 10.30
CA ILE A 144 12.20 1.33 9.34
C ILE A 144 13.66 1.55 9.01
N ASP A 145 14.47 0.51 9.06
CA ASP A 145 15.82 0.51 8.52
C ASP A 145 15.80 -0.40 7.28
N ASP A 146 16.04 0.19 6.11
CA ASP A 146 16.05 -0.47 4.82
C ASP A 146 17.50 -0.53 4.33
N ASN A 147 18.18 -1.66 4.60
CA ASN A 147 19.57 -1.87 4.22
C ASN A 147 20.56 -0.76 4.61
N GLY A 148 20.38 -0.21 5.82
CA GLY A 148 21.21 0.84 6.41
C GLY A 148 20.65 2.25 6.19
N ILE A 149 19.56 2.40 5.42
CA ILE A 149 18.84 3.66 5.30
C ILE A 149 17.75 3.70 6.36
N PHE A 150 17.97 4.53 7.38
CA PHE A 150 17.03 4.71 8.47
C PHE A 150 15.94 5.71 8.13
N TYR A 151 14.68 5.29 8.31
CA TYR A 151 13.49 6.11 8.18
C TYR A 151 12.80 6.27 9.53
N SER A 152 12.79 7.52 10.02
CA SER A 152 11.97 7.98 11.13
C SER A 152 10.49 8.05 10.76
N ILE A 153 9.61 8.20 11.75
CA ILE A 153 8.17 8.33 11.50
C ILE A 153 7.81 9.48 10.55
N SER A 154 8.56 10.59 10.59
CA SER A 154 8.34 11.73 9.70
C SER A 154 8.67 11.38 8.25
N GLU A 155 9.75 10.64 8.04
CA GLU A 155 10.18 10.18 6.70
C GLU A 155 9.24 9.08 6.18
N ILE A 156 8.76 8.19 7.05
CA ILE A 156 7.72 7.20 6.71
C ILE A 156 6.45 7.91 6.20
N LYS A 157 6.04 8.99 6.86
CA LYS A 157 4.88 9.80 6.42
C LYS A 157 5.10 10.49 5.08
N ALA A 158 6.28 11.05 4.87
CA ALA A 158 6.63 11.73 3.64
C ALA A 158 6.76 10.75 2.46
N LYS A 159 7.38 9.59 2.66
CA LYS A 159 7.63 8.60 1.61
C LYS A 159 6.39 7.74 1.36
N TYR A 160 6.02 6.91 2.31
CA TYR A 160 4.97 5.90 2.11
C TYR A 160 3.56 6.48 2.21
N GLY A 161 3.38 7.50 3.06
CA GLY A 161 2.13 8.24 3.13
C GLY A 161 1.84 9.01 1.84
N GLU A 162 2.82 9.70 1.26
CA GLU A 162 2.58 10.41 -0.01
C GLU A 162 2.38 9.44 -1.18
N TRP A 163 3.17 8.36 -1.24
CA TRP A 163 2.98 7.32 -2.26
C TRP A 163 1.55 6.76 -2.25
N LEU A 164 1.04 6.39 -1.08
CA LEU A 164 -0.31 5.84 -0.96
C LEU A 164 -1.38 6.83 -1.38
N LYS A 165 -1.19 8.12 -1.06
CA LYS A 165 -2.10 9.17 -1.49
C LYS A 165 -2.16 9.23 -3.02
N GLN A 166 -1.00 9.23 -3.70
CA GLN A 166 -0.93 9.24 -5.16
C GLN A 166 -1.58 7.99 -5.80
N VAL A 167 -1.36 6.82 -5.20
CA VAL A 167 -2.01 5.56 -5.63
C VAL A 167 -3.54 5.68 -5.54
N LEU A 168 -4.07 6.15 -4.41
CA LEU A 168 -5.51 6.28 -4.23
C LEU A 168 -6.12 7.35 -5.14
N GLU A 169 -5.40 8.45 -5.40
CA GLU A 169 -5.82 9.48 -6.36
C GLU A 169 -5.89 8.94 -7.80
N TYR A 170 -4.90 8.14 -8.20
CA TYR A 170 -4.91 7.45 -9.48
C TYR A 170 -6.15 6.55 -9.61
N PHE A 171 -6.41 5.67 -8.64
CA PHE A 171 -7.58 4.78 -8.71
C PHE A 171 -8.92 5.52 -8.64
N LEU A 172 -9.02 6.64 -7.91
CA LEU A 172 -10.21 7.49 -7.94
C LEU A 172 -10.46 8.11 -9.33
N SER A 173 -9.40 8.49 -10.03
CA SER A 173 -9.52 9.06 -11.38
C SER A 173 -10.10 8.07 -12.39
N LEU A 174 -9.86 6.77 -12.18
CA LEU A 174 -10.42 5.67 -12.96
C LEU A 174 -11.89 5.38 -12.66
N LYS A 175 -12.51 6.03 -11.65
CA LYS A 175 -13.89 5.81 -11.22
C LYS A 175 -14.21 4.34 -10.89
N SER A 176 -13.22 3.57 -10.45
CA SER A 176 -13.43 2.17 -10.10
C SER A 176 -14.20 2.00 -8.80
N ASN A 177 -15.08 0.99 -8.75
CA ASN A 177 -15.81 0.60 -7.53
C ASN A 177 -14.93 -0.19 -6.55
N LEU A 178 -13.75 -0.63 -6.99
CA LEU A 178 -12.80 -1.41 -6.22
C LEU A 178 -11.37 -1.09 -6.65
N PHE A 179 -10.50 -0.82 -5.69
CA PHE A 179 -9.11 -0.49 -5.98
C PHE A 179 -8.27 -1.75 -5.78
N VAL A 180 -7.83 -2.33 -6.89
CA VAL A 180 -6.93 -3.49 -6.88
C VAL A 180 -5.52 -2.94 -7.08
N ILE A 181 -4.71 -2.92 -6.04
CA ILE A 181 -3.34 -2.39 -6.04
C ILE A 181 -2.37 -3.56 -6.14
N SER A 182 -1.65 -3.65 -7.25
CA SER A 182 -0.72 -4.75 -7.58
C SER A 182 0.31 -4.26 -8.61
N PRO A 183 1.38 -5.02 -8.89
CA PRO A 183 2.34 -4.65 -9.92
C PRO A 183 1.72 -4.47 -11.31
N THR A 184 0.66 -5.21 -11.62
CA THR A 184 -0.01 -5.17 -12.93
C THR A 184 -1.03 -4.06 -13.06
N THR A 185 -1.52 -3.51 -11.94
CA THR A 185 -2.56 -2.46 -11.94
C THR A 185 -2.02 -1.07 -11.64
N LEU A 186 -0.82 -0.98 -11.06
CA LEU A 186 -0.15 0.28 -10.82
C LEU A 186 0.52 0.82 -12.09
N PRO A 187 0.45 2.14 -12.34
CA PRO A 187 1.23 2.75 -13.40
C PRO A 187 2.72 2.70 -13.06
N TYR A 188 3.55 2.66 -14.10
CA TYR A 188 5.00 2.44 -13.98
C TYR A 188 5.68 3.41 -13.00
N ASN A 189 5.31 4.69 -13.02
CA ASN A 189 5.86 5.70 -12.12
C ASN A 189 5.63 5.38 -10.63
N LEU A 190 4.41 4.95 -10.27
CA LEU A 190 4.08 4.58 -8.89
C LEU A 190 4.69 3.25 -8.48
N LEU A 191 4.80 2.31 -9.42
CA LEU A 191 5.47 1.04 -9.19
C LEU A 191 6.99 1.22 -9.00
N ASN A 192 7.63 2.09 -9.77
CA ASN A 192 9.08 2.28 -9.71
C ASN A 192 9.56 2.84 -8.36
N ILE A 193 8.75 3.69 -7.71
CA ILE A 193 9.04 4.25 -6.38
C ILE A 193 9.23 3.17 -5.32
N ILE A 194 8.54 2.02 -5.46
CA ILE A 194 8.56 0.93 -4.48
C ILE A 194 9.48 -0.23 -4.90
N LYS A 195 10.10 -0.17 -6.09
CA LYS A 195 11.08 -1.19 -6.51
C LYS A 195 12.42 -1.09 -5.77
N THR A 196 12.64 -0.02 -5.01
CA THR A 196 13.92 0.26 -4.34
C THR A 196 14.06 -0.35 -2.95
N PHE A 197 13.03 -1.03 -2.43
CA PHE A 197 13.15 -1.76 -1.16
C PHE A 197 14.33 -2.73 -1.20
N GLY A 198 15.15 -2.73 -0.16
CA GLY A 198 16.31 -3.60 -0.03
C GLY A 198 17.41 -3.34 -1.08
N SER A 199 17.33 -2.26 -1.85
CA SER A 199 18.43 -1.88 -2.74
C SER A 199 19.34 -0.91 -2.01
N LYS A 200 20.63 -1.23 -1.86
CA LYS A 200 21.64 -0.19 -1.61
C LYS A 200 21.51 0.78 -2.78
N GLU A 201 20.96 1.96 -2.55
CA GLU A 201 20.94 3.02 -3.56
C GLU A 201 22.39 3.23 -3.99
N LYS A 202 22.80 2.62 -5.11
CA LYS A 202 23.77 3.27 -5.97
C LYS A 202 23.06 4.54 -6.35
N ASN A 203 23.57 5.68 -5.92
CA ASN A 203 23.16 6.98 -6.40
C ASN A 203 23.19 6.95 -7.94
N ILE A 204 22.08 6.59 -8.58
CA ILE A 204 21.88 6.81 -10.00
C ILE A 204 21.58 8.30 -10.05
N GLN A 205 22.65 9.10 -10.15
CA GLN A 205 22.53 10.49 -10.55
C GLN A 205 21.64 10.51 -11.80
N GLN A 206 20.54 11.26 -11.72
CA GLN A 206 19.57 11.50 -12.80
C GLN A 206 20.17 12.33 -13.96
N ASN A 207 21.38 11.99 -14.42
CA ASN A 207 22.05 12.64 -15.53
C ASN A 207 22.37 11.62 -16.63
N GLN A 208 21.35 10.96 -17.18
CA GLN A 208 21.42 10.48 -18.56
C GLN A 208 20.11 10.81 -19.26
N LYS A 209 20.11 11.92 -20.02
CA LYS A 209 19.16 12.10 -21.13
C LYS A 209 19.58 11.11 -22.21
N THR A 210 19.08 9.89 -22.16
CA THR A 210 19.24 8.92 -23.25
C THR A 210 17.97 8.97 -24.10
N GLN A 211 18.13 9.22 -25.40
CA GLN A 211 17.00 9.25 -26.34
C GLN A 211 16.33 7.88 -26.40
N PRO A 212 14.98 7.82 -26.48
CA PRO A 212 14.29 6.56 -26.70
C PRO A 212 14.62 5.99 -28.09
N GLU A 213 15.07 4.74 -28.14
CA GLU A 213 15.23 4.01 -29.40
C GLU A 213 13.85 3.57 -29.92
N SER A 214 13.50 4.01 -31.14
CA SER A 214 12.29 3.57 -31.83
C SER A 214 12.62 2.42 -32.78
N ILE A 215 11.91 1.30 -32.66
CA ILE A 215 11.93 0.26 -33.69
C ILE A 215 10.79 0.53 -34.66
N ASN A 216 11.14 0.75 -35.93
CA ASN A 216 10.19 0.88 -37.02
C ASN A 216 10.06 -0.45 -37.74
N GLY A 217 8.85 -1.00 -37.77
CA GLY A 217 8.52 -2.22 -38.50
C GLY A 217 7.40 -1.97 -39.51
N CYS A 218 7.43 -2.71 -40.61
CA CYS A 218 6.34 -2.75 -41.57
C CYS A 218 5.57 -4.06 -41.36
N PHE A 219 4.28 -3.98 -41.10
CA PHE A 219 3.42 -5.16 -40.95
C PHE A 219 2.43 -5.20 -42.10
N GLU A 220 2.41 -6.32 -42.82
CA GLU A 220 1.45 -6.59 -43.89
C GLU A 220 0.38 -7.54 -43.37
N SER A 221 -0.89 -7.10 -43.44
CA SER A 221 -2.04 -7.92 -43.11
C SER A 221 -2.83 -8.25 -44.37
N PHE A 222 -3.42 -9.44 -44.43
CA PHE A 222 -4.25 -9.87 -45.54
C PHE A 222 -5.70 -9.96 -45.09
N ASP A 223 -6.63 -9.42 -45.87
CA ASP A 223 -8.06 -9.59 -45.61
C ASP A 223 -8.54 -11.00 -46.00
N GLN A 224 -9.78 -11.31 -45.66
CA GLN A 224 -10.42 -12.59 -45.97
C GLN A 224 -10.60 -12.87 -47.48
N TYR A 225 -10.32 -11.88 -48.33
CA TYR A 225 -10.34 -11.99 -49.79
C TYR A 225 -8.92 -12.01 -50.39
N GLY A 226 -7.88 -12.01 -49.56
CA GLY A 226 -6.47 -12.08 -49.97
C GLY A 226 -5.85 -10.72 -50.35
N ASN A 227 -6.53 -9.60 -50.11
CA ASN A 227 -5.95 -8.28 -50.36
C ASN A 227 -5.01 -7.90 -49.23
N SER A 228 -3.80 -7.45 -49.57
CA SER A 228 -2.81 -7.05 -48.58
C SER A 228 -2.91 -5.56 -48.25
N THR A 229 -2.77 -5.23 -46.97
CA THR A 229 -2.65 -3.87 -46.46
C THR A 229 -1.38 -3.77 -45.62
N THR A 230 -0.41 -3.00 -46.08
CA THR A 230 0.82 -2.69 -45.33
C THR A 230 0.61 -1.47 -44.45
N SER A 231 0.93 -1.59 -43.16
CA SER A 231 0.92 -0.50 -42.19
C SER A 231 2.27 -0.36 -41.52
N ASN A 232 2.77 0.88 -41.43
CA ASN A 232 3.97 1.19 -40.67
C ASN A 232 3.63 1.27 -39.19
N ILE A 233 4.36 0.54 -38.35
CA ILE A 233 4.23 0.58 -36.90
C ILE A 233 5.57 1.03 -36.30
N SER A 234 5.52 2.09 -35.50
CA SER A 234 6.64 2.50 -34.66
C SER A 234 6.35 2.12 -33.21
N ILE A 235 7.18 1.27 -32.62
CA ILE A 235 7.08 0.89 -31.21
C ILE A 235 8.23 1.56 -30.45
N ILE A 236 7.87 2.30 -29.40
CA ILE A 236 8.84 2.89 -28.47
C ILE A 236 9.05 1.87 -27.35
N LEU A 237 10.24 1.27 -27.28
CA LEU A 237 10.57 0.30 -26.24
C LEU A 237 11.06 1.02 -24.97
N PRO A 238 10.48 0.72 -23.79
CA PRO A 238 11.08 1.13 -22.53
C PRO A 238 12.27 0.19 -22.23
N HIS A 239 13.48 0.64 -22.60
CA HIS A 239 14.82 0.16 -22.22
C HIS A 239 15.03 -1.34 -21.88
N GLY A 240 15.97 -1.95 -22.61
CA GLY A 240 16.80 -3.05 -22.10
C GLY A 240 16.27 -4.46 -22.34
N ILE A 241 16.07 -4.85 -23.60
CA ILE A 241 16.22 -6.26 -23.98
C ILE A 241 17.67 -6.37 -24.49
N GLU A 242 18.63 -6.56 -23.57
CA GLU A 242 19.87 -7.20 -23.97
C GLU A 242 19.53 -8.66 -24.27
N GLU A 243 19.40 -8.98 -25.57
CA GLU A 243 19.37 -10.36 -26.03
C GLU A 243 20.67 -11.06 -25.58
N GLN A 244 20.56 -11.87 -24.53
CA GLN A 244 21.53 -12.95 -24.32
C GLN A 244 21.27 -14.06 -25.34
N TRP A 245 21.72 -13.84 -26.56
CA TRP A 245 22.00 -14.92 -27.50
C TRP A 245 23.49 -14.86 -27.83
N LYS A 246 24.30 -15.52 -27.00
CA LYS A 246 25.65 -15.93 -27.37
C LYS A 246 25.63 -17.44 -27.58
N HIS A 247 25.94 -17.79 -28.84
CA HIS A 247 26.27 -19.08 -29.44
C HIS A 247 26.36 -20.31 -28.54
#